data_AF-A0A087GXJ6-F1
#
_entry.id   AF-A0A087GXJ6-F1
#
_cell.length_a   1.000
_cell.length_b   1.000
_cell.length_c   1.000
_cell.angle_alpha   90.00
_cell.angle_beta   90.00
_cell.angle_gamma   90.00
#
_symmetry.space_group_name_H-M   'P 1'
#
loop_
_entity.id
_entity.type
_entity.pdbx_description
1 polymer ?
#
loop_
_entity_poly.entity_id
_entity_poly.type
_entity_poly.pdbx_seq_one_letter_code
_entity_poly.pdbx_strand_id
1 'polypeptide(L)'
;MIVGPTKALFMDEITNGLDSSTAFQIVKSLQQLAHITNATVVVSLLQPAPESFDLFDDVMLMAKGKIVYHGPRGEVLNFFEECGFRCPERKGVADFLQEVISRKDQVQYWRHEDLPYRFVSVETLSKKFKDLSVGKKIEDALSKPYDKSKSHKDALSFSVYSLPNRELFIACISREYLLMKRNYFIYIFKTFQVTYEVSIPQISLLLSSFDVNSIPELSTFMYTAFHGRIHHYDCVHPNTDGY
;
A
#
# COMPACT_ATOMS: atom_id res chain seq x y z
N MET A 1 5.35 -5.78 3.52
CA MET A 1 6.45 -5.99 2.54
C MET A 1 6.55 -7.49 2.35
N ILE A 2 6.49 -8.00 1.10
CA ILE A 2 6.52 -9.47 0.82
C ILE A 2 7.87 -10.09 1.24
N VAL A 3 8.94 -9.28 1.22
CA VAL A 3 10.28 -9.70 1.59
C VAL A 3 10.43 -9.67 3.11
N GLY A 4 10.64 -10.85 3.71
CA GLY A 4 10.88 -11.03 5.14
C GLY A 4 10.32 -12.37 5.67
N PRO A 5 10.51 -12.69 6.95
CA PRO A 5 9.96 -13.90 7.58
C PRO A 5 8.44 -13.82 7.84
N THR A 6 7.70 -13.02 7.06
CA THR A 6 6.28 -12.76 7.28
C THR A 6 5.44 -13.94 6.85
N LYS A 7 4.72 -14.56 7.81
CA LYS A 7 3.75 -15.62 7.54
C LYS A 7 2.31 -15.14 7.38
N ALA A 8 2.05 -13.85 7.62
CA ALA A 8 0.74 -13.24 7.44
C ALA A 8 0.89 -11.97 6.59
N LEU A 9 0.12 -11.89 5.50
CA LEU A 9 0.17 -10.81 4.53
C LEU A 9 -1.23 -10.22 4.38
N PHE A 10 -1.33 -8.91 4.57
CA PHE A 10 -2.58 -8.16 4.41
C PHE A 10 -2.38 -7.15 3.29
N MET A 11 -3.29 -7.16 2.35
CA MET A 11 -3.18 -6.46 1.07
C MET A 11 -4.50 -5.78 0.75
N ASP A 12 -4.44 -4.50 0.44
CA ASP A 12 -5.62 -3.68 0.18
C ASP A 12 -5.62 -3.22 -1.29
N GLU A 13 -6.71 -3.52 -2.01
CA GLU A 13 -7.01 -3.09 -3.37
C GLU A 13 -5.87 -3.27 -4.40
N ILE A 14 -5.11 -4.36 -4.31
CA ILE A 14 -3.87 -4.57 -5.08
C ILE A 14 -4.04 -4.64 -6.60
N THR A 15 -5.28 -4.81 -7.08
CA THR A 15 -5.60 -4.90 -8.52
C THR A 15 -6.08 -3.57 -9.10
N ASN A 16 -6.27 -2.54 -8.27
CA ASN A 16 -6.79 -1.26 -8.73
C ASN A 16 -5.75 -0.53 -9.60
N GLY A 17 -6.18 -0.04 -10.77
CA GLY A 17 -5.30 0.63 -11.73
C GLY A 17 -4.43 -0.31 -12.58
N LEU A 18 -4.64 -1.62 -12.50
CA LEU A 18 -3.95 -2.61 -13.34
C LEU A 18 -4.85 -3.10 -14.47
N ASP A 19 -4.25 -3.55 -15.57
CA ASP A 19 -4.96 -4.32 -16.59
C ASP A 19 -5.29 -5.73 -16.06
N SER A 20 -6.34 -6.34 -16.59
CA SER A 20 -6.85 -7.63 -16.12
C SER A 20 -5.80 -8.75 -16.19
N SER A 21 -4.87 -8.70 -17.14
CA SER A 21 -3.84 -9.73 -17.31
C SER A 21 -2.76 -9.63 -16.25
N THR A 22 -2.28 -8.41 -15.97
CA THR A 22 -1.31 -8.13 -14.90
C THR A 22 -1.92 -8.43 -13.53
N ALA A 23 -3.18 -8.02 -13.30
CA ALA A 23 -3.90 -8.31 -12.07
C ALA A 23 -3.96 -9.84 -11.80
N PHE A 24 -4.33 -10.63 -12.81
CA PHE A 24 -4.36 -12.08 -12.71
C PHE A 24 -2.99 -12.68 -12.38
N GLN A 25 -1.92 -12.21 -13.05
CA GLN A 25 -0.55 -12.69 -12.79
C GLN A 25 -0.09 -12.39 -11.36
N ILE A 26 -0.44 -11.22 -10.82
CA ILE A 26 -0.12 -10.85 -9.44
C ILE A 26 -0.86 -11.75 -8.45
N VAL A 27 -2.17 -11.93 -8.62
CA VAL A 27 -2.98 -12.79 -7.74
C VAL A 27 -2.46 -14.23 -7.79
N LYS A 28 -2.14 -14.75 -8.97
CA LYS A 28 -1.56 -16.08 -9.14
C LYS A 28 -0.22 -16.23 -8.44
N SER A 29 0.64 -15.21 -8.53
CA SER A 29 1.94 -15.21 -7.85
C SER A 29 1.78 -15.19 -6.33
N LEU A 30 0.79 -14.45 -5.80
CA LEU A 30 0.48 -14.41 -4.37
C LEU A 30 -0.08 -15.73 -3.87
N GLN A 31 -0.96 -16.38 -4.65
CA GLN A 31 -1.48 -17.70 -4.33
C GLN A 31 -0.33 -18.72 -4.23
N GLN A 32 0.55 -18.76 -5.23
CA GLN A 32 1.72 -19.64 -5.22
C GLN A 32 2.63 -19.35 -4.02
N LEU A 33 2.87 -18.09 -3.72
CA LEU A 33 3.65 -17.69 -2.55
C LEU A 33 3.01 -18.21 -1.25
N ALA A 34 1.69 -18.04 -1.07
CA ALA A 34 0.97 -18.50 0.10
C ALA A 34 1.11 -20.01 0.29
N HIS A 35 0.92 -20.78 -0.79
CA HIS A 35 0.99 -22.24 -0.76
C HIS A 35 2.42 -22.76 -0.54
N ILE A 36 3.43 -22.14 -1.14
CA ILE A 36 4.84 -22.56 -0.99
C ILE A 36 5.37 -22.23 0.41
N THR A 37 5.04 -21.04 0.92
CA THR A 37 5.58 -20.55 2.19
C THR A 37 4.72 -20.93 3.41
N ASN A 38 3.57 -21.58 3.19
CA ASN A 38 2.53 -21.79 4.20
C ASN A 38 2.18 -20.48 4.92
N ALA A 39 2.01 -19.41 4.15
CA ALA A 39 1.61 -18.10 4.64
C ALA A 39 0.10 -17.87 4.48
N THR A 40 -0.48 -17.10 5.39
CA THR A 40 -1.85 -16.62 5.29
C THR A 40 -1.86 -15.28 4.55
N VAL A 41 -2.56 -15.21 3.43
CA VAL A 41 -2.66 -14.00 2.61
C VAL A 41 -4.11 -13.56 2.55
N VAL A 42 -4.39 -12.34 3.03
CA VAL A 42 -5.70 -11.71 3.00
C VAL A 42 -5.64 -10.51 2.06
N VAL A 43 -6.44 -10.55 1.01
CA VAL A 43 -6.48 -9.54 -0.04
C VAL A 43 -7.89 -8.98 -0.15
N SER A 44 -8.04 -7.65 -0.17
CA SER A 44 -9.27 -7.02 -0.63
C SER A 44 -9.18 -6.79 -2.15
N LEU A 45 -10.25 -7.12 -2.87
CA LEU A 45 -10.35 -6.93 -4.32
C LEU A 45 -11.60 -6.14 -4.66
N LEU A 46 -11.44 -5.14 -5.52
CA LEU A 46 -12.55 -4.41 -6.10
C LEU A 46 -12.94 -5.08 -7.43
N GLN A 47 -14.11 -5.73 -7.46
CA GLN A 47 -14.71 -6.33 -8.67
C GLN A 47 -13.72 -7.18 -9.51
N PRO A 48 -13.19 -8.27 -8.94
CA PRO A 48 -12.22 -9.07 -9.66
C PRO A 48 -12.85 -9.79 -10.85
N ALA A 49 -12.06 -9.92 -11.93
CA ALA A 49 -12.41 -10.77 -13.04
C ALA A 49 -12.62 -12.23 -12.58
N PRO A 50 -13.52 -13.00 -13.22
CA PRO A 50 -13.84 -14.38 -12.83
C PRO A 50 -12.59 -15.26 -12.66
N GLU A 51 -11.62 -15.13 -13.57
CA GLU A 51 -10.38 -15.91 -13.54
C GLU A 51 -9.54 -15.61 -12.31
N SER A 52 -9.55 -14.35 -11.84
CA SER A 52 -8.82 -13.95 -10.63
C SER A 52 -9.57 -14.40 -9.37
N PHE A 53 -10.90 -14.31 -9.38
CA PHE A 53 -11.74 -14.81 -8.29
C PHE A 53 -11.55 -16.32 -8.07
N ASP A 54 -11.38 -17.08 -9.15
CA ASP A 54 -11.20 -18.54 -9.08
C ASP A 54 -9.88 -18.99 -8.42
N LEU A 55 -8.91 -18.10 -8.28
CA LEU A 55 -7.63 -18.38 -7.61
C LEU A 55 -7.73 -18.36 -6.07
N PHE A 56 -8.85 -17.92 -5.49
CA PHE A 56 -9.00 -17.85 -4.04
C PHE A 56 -9.52 -19.16 -3.45
N ASP A 57 -8.91 -19.57 -2.34
CA ASP A 57 -9.33 -20.73 -1.55
C ASP A 57 -10.64 -20.42 -0.78
N ASP A 58 -10.63 -19.29 -0.06
CA ASP A 58 -11.75 -18.80 0.75
C ASP A 58 -12.21 -17.41 0.29
N VAL A 59 -13.50 -17.11 0.50
CA VAL A 59 -14.13 -15.80 0.26
C VAL A 59 -14.69 -15.26 1.57
N MET A 60 -14.40 -13.99 1.84
CA MET A 60 -14.98 -13.24 2.96
C MET A 60 -15.80 -12.08 2.40
N LEU A 61 -17.11 -12.20 2.47
CA LEU A 61 -18.04 -11.15 2.04
C LEU A 61 -18.46 -10.31 3.25
N MET A 62 -18.18 -9.01 3.17
CA MET A 62 -18.52 -8.05 4.21
C MET A 62 -19.48 -6.99 3.68
N ALA A 63 -20.47 -6.61 4.50
CA ALA A 63 -21.37 -5.52 4.20
C ALA A 63 -21.78 -4.80 5.49
N LYS A 64 -21.80 -3.46 5.49
CA LYS A 64 -22.21 -2.64 6.65
C LYS A 64 -21.54 -3.05 7.97
N GLY A 65 -20.24 -3.38 7.93
CA GLY A 65 -19.47 -3.81 9.10
C GLY A 65 -19.80 -5.22 9.62
N LYS A 66 -20.54 -6.03 8.86
CA LYS A 66 -20.90 -7.41 9.21
C LYS A 66 -20.36 -8.39 8.17
N ILE A 67 -20.00 -9.58 8.65
CA ILE A 67 -19.67 -10.71 7.79
C ILE A 67 -20.98 -11.33 7.33
N VAL A 68 -21.18 -11.32 6.02
CA VAL A 68 -22.32 -11.95 5.33
C VAL A 68 -22.00 -13.40 5.03
N TYR A 69 -20.76 -13.68 4.64
CA TYR A 69 -20.26 -15.02 4.39
C TYR A 69 -18.75 -15.07 4.63
N HIS A 70 -18.26 -16.17 5.18
CA HIS A 70 -16.83 -16.47 5.27
C HIS A 70 -16.62 -17.99 5.17
N GLY A 71 -15.87 -18.43 4.15
CA GLY A 71 -15.54 -19.83 3.96
C GLY A 71 -15.14 -20.16 2.52
N PRO A 72 -15.14 -21.44 2.14
CA PRO A 72 -14.67 -21.88 0.84
C PRO A 72 -15.40 -21.20 -0.30
N ARG A 73 -14.66 -20.81 -1.33
CA ARG A 73 -15.23 -20.14 -2.51
C ARG A 73 -16.33 -20.98 -3.17
N GLY A 74 -16.16 -22.30 -3.24
CA GLY A 74 -17.12 -23.21 -3.89
C GLY A 74 -18.50 -23.28 -3.21
N GLU A 75 -18.58 -22.97 -1.91
CA GLU A 75 -19.82 -23.08 -1.13
C GLU A 75 -20.62 -21.77 -1.08
N VAL A 76 -20.05 -20.66 -1.56
CA VAL A 76 -20.69 -19.33 -1.46
C VAL A 76 -22.00 -19.27 -2.24
N LEU A 77 -22.05 -19.91 -3.42
CA LEU A 77 -23.25 -19.93 -4.24
C LEU A 77 -24.35 -20.75 -3.58
N ASN A 78 -24.02 -21.92 -3.01
CA ASN A 78 -24.96 -22.76 -2.27
C ASN A 78 -25.59 -21.99 -1.10
N PHE A 79 -24.79 -21.23 -0.35
CA PHE A 79 -25.29 -20.38 0.74
C PHE A 79 -26.31 -19.34 0.26
N PHE A 80 -26.05 -18.67 -0.87
CA PHE A 80 -27.00 -17.70 -1.43
C PHE A 80 -28.24 -18.38 -2.03
N GLU A 81 -28.10 -19.59 -2.58
CA GLU A 81 -29.23 -20.40 -3.05
C GLU A 81 -30.16 -20.80 -1.90
N GLU A 82 -29.62 -21.22 -0.76
CA GLU A 82 -30.38 -21.47 0.48
C GLU A 82 -31.04 -20.19 1.02
N CYS A 83 -30.46 -19.03 0.72
CA CYS A 83 -31.06 -17.73 1.04
C CYS A 83 -32.19 -17.32 0.08
N GLY A 84 -32.42 -18.06 -1.00
CA GLY A 84 -33.43 -17.78 -2.04
C GLY A 84 -32.90 -17.01 -3.24
N PHE A 85 -31.57 -16.89 -3.40
CA PHE A 85 -30.93 -16.14 -4.47
C PHE A 85 -30.13 -17.05 -5.39
N ARG A 86 -30.31 -16.92 -6.70
CA ARG A 86 -29.58 -17.71 -7.70
C ARG A 86 -28.70 -16.81 -8.56
N CYS A 87 -27.44 -17.21 -8.74
CA CYS A 87 -26.54 -16.54 -9.66
C CYS A 87 -26.89 -16.91 -11.12
N PRO A 88 -27.06 -15.94 -12.03
CA PRO A 88 -27.23 -16.21 -13.46
C PRO A 88 -25.95 -16.80 -14.08
N GLU A 89 -26.09 -17.68 -15.09
CA GLU A 89 -24.95 -18.37 -15.72
C GLU A 89 -23.95 -17.43 -16.41
N ARG A 90 -24.42 -16.30 -16.95
CA ARG A 90 -23.58 -15.33 -17.68
C ARG A 90 -22.93 -14.29 -16.77
N LYS A 91 -23.16 -14.35 -15.46
CA LYS A 91 -22.70 -13.33 -14.51
C LYS A 91 -21.52 -13.85 -13.70
N GLY A 92 -20.52 -13.00 -13.51
CA GLY A 92 -19.39 -13.30 -12.62
C GLY A 92 -19.88 -13.46 -11.18
N VAL A 93 -19.36 -14.47 -10.48
CA VAL A 93 -19.73 -14.75 -9.08
C VAL A 93 -19.40 -13.54 -8.19
N ALA A 94 -18.24 -12.92 -8.38
CA ALA A 94 -17.84 -11.75 -7.60
C ALA A 94 -18.83 -10.57 -7.75
N ASP A 95 -19.31 -10.32 -8.97
CA ASP A 95 -20.30 -9.27 -9.25
C ASP A 95 -21.65 -9.60 -8.62
N PHE A 96 -22.09 -10.86 -8.76
CA PHE A 96 -23.30 -11.36 -8.10
C PHE A 96 -23.24 -11.14 -6.58
N LEU A 97 -22.12 -11.47 -5.93
CA LEU A 97 -21.96 -11.31 -4.47
C LEU A 97 -22.03 -9.86 -4.01
N GLN A 98 -21.56 -8.92 -4.84
CA GLN A 98 -21.67 -7.48 -4.54
C GLN A 98 -23.07 -6.93 -4.77
N GLU A 99 -23.79 -7.44 -5.75
CA GLU A 99 -25.14 -6.96 -6.08
C GLU A 99 -26.24 -7.61 -5.25
N VAL A 100 -26.11 -8.88 -4.85
CA VAL A 100 -27.10 -9.58 -4.04
C VAL A 100 -27.24 -8.97 -2.63
N ILE A 101 -26.24 -8.26 -2.15
CA ILE A 101 -26.29 -7.49 -0.90
C ILE A 101 -26.86 -6.06 -1.08
N SER A 102 -26.98 -5.59 -2.32
CA SER A 102 -27.51 -4.27 -2.67
C SER A 102 -29.04 -4.28 -2.68
N ARG A 103 -29.67 -3.26 -2.08
CA ARG A 103 -31.13 -3.13 -2.09
C ARG A 103 -31.71 -2.96 -3.50
N LYS A 104 -30.95 -2.32 -4.40
CA LYS A 104 -31.41 -2.01 -5.76
C LYS A 104 -31.45 -3.28 -6.62
N ASP A 105 -30.45 -4.14 -6.44
CA ASP A 105 -30.11 -5.19 -7.38
C ASP A 105 -30.52 -6.58 -6.89
N GLN A 106 -30.76 -6.76 -5.58
CA GLN A 106 -31.10 -8.06 -4.99
C GLN A 106 -32.36 -8.72 -5.60
N VAL A 107 -33.33 -7.93 -6.09
CA VAL A 107 -34.57 -8.46 -6.69
C VAL A 107 -34.33 -9.31 -7.94
N GLN A 108 -33.30 -8.99 -8.74
CA GLN A 108 -33.04 -9.67 -10.01
C GLN A 108 -32.52 -11.11 -9.82
N TYR A 109 -32.08 -11.45 -8.60
CA TYR A 109 -31.54 -12.75 -8.25
C TYR A 109 -32.52 -13.65 -7.53
N TRP A 110 -33.74 -13.16 -7.29
CA TRP A 110 -34.75 -13.92 -6.58
C TRP A 110 -35.12 -15.19 -7.36
N ARG A 111 -34.94 -16.35 -6.73
CA ARG A 111 -35.13 -17.66 -7.38
C ARG A 111 -36.61 -18.05 -7.51
N HIS A 112 -37.44 -17.63 -6.55
CA HIS A 112 -38.80 -18.14 -6.43
C HIS A 112 -39.76 -17.28 -7.24
N GLU A 113 -40.17 -17.76 -8.42
CA GLU A 113 -41.19 -17.09 -9.23
C GLU A 113 -42.57 -17.09 -8.54
N ASP A 114 -42.84 -18.10 -7.71
CA ASP A 114 -44.12 -18.29 -7.02
C ASP A 114 -44.29 -17.46 -5.74
N LEU A 115 -43.20 -16.89 -5.20
CA LEU A 115 -43.21 -16.18 -3.93
C LEU A 115 -42.90 -14.69 -4.12
N PRO A 116 -43.63 -13.78 -3.45
CA PRO A 116 -43.36 -12.35 -3.56
C PRO A 116 -41.98 -12.04 -2.97
N TYR A 117 -41.17 -11.32 -3.75
CA TYR A 117 -39.86 -10.86 -3.31
C TYR A 117 -39.99 -9.93 -2.10
N ARG A 118 -39.17 -10.19 -1.08
CA ARG A 118 -38.94 -9.30 0.06
C ARG A 118 -37.45 -9.09 0.24
N PHE A 119 -37.04 -7.84 0.34
CA PHE A 119 -35.65 -7.49 0.61
C PHE A 119 -35.13 -8.18 1.88
N VAL A 120 -34.09 -8.97 1.71
CA VAL A 120 -33.34 -9.65 2.78
C VAL A 120 -32.19 -8.75 3.20
N SER A 121 -32.24 -8.27 4.44
CA SER A 121 -31.22 -7.37 4.97
C SER A 121 -29.90 -8.08 5.24
N VAL A 122 -28.82 -7.30 5.27
CA VAL A 122 -27.48 -7.77 5.66
C VAL A 122 -27.49 -8.43 7.04
N GLU A 123 -28.29 -7.91 7.98
CA GLU A 123 -28.51 -8.52 9.30
C GLU A 123 -29.05 -9.95 9.19
N THR A 124 -30.02 -10.15 8.30
CA THR A 124 -30.68 -11.43 8.11
C THR A 124 -29.74 -12.43 7.46
N LEU A 125 -29.00 -12.00 6.43
CA LEU A 125 -27.97 -12.83 5.79
C LEU A 125 -26.86 -13.21 6.77
N SER A 126 -26.35 -12.25 7.55
CA SER A 126 -25.33 -12.49 8.56
C SER A 126 -25.81 -13.46 9.65
N LYS A 127 -27.09 -13.37 10.06
CA LYS A 127 -27.68 -14.34 10.99
C LYS A 127 -27.77 -15.74 10.37
N LYS A 128 -28.26 -15.85 9.13
CA LYS A 128 -28.30 -17.14 8.40
C LYS A 128 -26.90 -17.75 8.26
N PHE A 129 -25.87 -16.93 8.02
CA PHE A 129 -24.49 -17.40 7.99
C PHE A 129 -24.01 -17.95 9.33
N LYS A 130 -24.34 -17.29 10.45
CA LYS A 130 -24.05 -17.83 11.79
C LYS A 130 -24.76 -19.14 12.07
N ASP A 131 -25.94 -19.35 11.49
CA ASP A 131 -26.70 -20.60 11.64
C ASP A 131 -26.11 -21.75 10.80
N LEU A 132 -25.35 -21.43 9.74
CA LEU A 132 -24.65 -22.38 8.86
C LEU A 132 -23.55 -23.14 9.61
N SER A 133 -23.30 -24.39 9.20
CA SER A 133 -22.26 -25.24 9.82
C SER A 133 -20.87 -24.60 9.81
N VAL A 134 -20.51 -23.90 8.74
CA VAL A 134 -19.24 -23.17 8.62
C VAL A 134 -19.18 -22.00 9.60
N GLY A 135 -20.26 -21.19 9.66
CA GLY A 135 -20.35 -20.06 10.58
C GLY A 135 -20.27 -20.49 12.05
N LYS A 136 -20.96 -21.57 12.43
CA LYS A 136 -20.88 -22.16 13.77
C LYS A 136 -19.47 -22.61 14.12
N LYS A 137 -18.79 -23.33 13.22
CA LYS A 137 -17.39 -23.74 13.44
C LYS A 137 -16.47 -22.56 13.69
N ILE A 138 -16.64 -21.47 12.95
CA ILE A 138 -15.86 -20.24 13.13
C ILE A 138 -16.20 -19.58 14.47
N GLU A 139 -17.48 -19.45 14.82
CA GLU A 139 -17.92 -18.87 16.10
C GLU A 139 -17.43 -19.72 17.30
N ASP A 140 -17.50 -21.04 17.19
CA ASP A 140 -16.97 -21.99 18.17
C ASP A 140 -15.45 -21.87 18.31
N ALA A 141 -14.72 -21.71 17.20
CA ALA A 141 -13.28 -21.52 17.20
C ALA A 141 -12.88 -20.18 17.84
N LEU A 142 -13.62 -19.11 17.55
CA LEU A 142 -13.39 -17.77 18.09
C LEU A 142 -13.80 -17.64 19.56
N SER A 143 -14.80 -18.41 20.01
CA SER A 143 -15.27 -18.41 21.41
C SER A 143 -14.23 -18.97 22.38
N LYS A 144 -13.34 -19.84 21.90
CA LYS A 144 -12.28 -20.46 22.69
C LYS A 144 -11.09 -19.50 22.75
N PRO A 145 -10.71 -18.98 23.93
CA PRO A 145 -9.53 -18.14 24.03
C PRO A 145 -8.29 -18.91 23.57
N TYR A 146 -7.48 -18.27 22.74
CA TYR A 146 -6.26 -18.89 22.22
C TYR A 146 -5.25 -19.12 23.35
N ASP A 147 -4.86 -20.36 23.55
CA ASP A 147 -3.89 -20.77 24.55
C ASP A 147 -2.47 -20.39 24.09
N LYS A 148 -1.93 -19.31 24.69
CA LYS A 148 -0.59 -18.80 24.38
C LYS A 148 0.51 -19.82 24.62
N SER A 149 0.30 -20.81 25.51
CA SER A 149 1.31 -21.84 25.79
C SER A 149 1.57 -22.76 24.59
N LYS A 150 0.61 -22.87 23.67
CA LYS A 150 0.74 -23.63 22.42
C LYS A 150 1.40 -22.83 21.29
N SER A 151 1.68 -21.55 21.48
CA SER A 151 2.35 -20.73 20.47
C SER A 151 3.83 -21.06 20.37
N HIS A 152 4.35 -21.13 19.15
CA HIS A 152 5.79 -21.20 18.92
C HIS A 152 6.44 -19.90 19.43
N LYS A 153 7.61 -19.98 20.08
CA LYS A 153 8.29 -18.81 20.68
C LYS A 153 8.54 -17.68 19.67
N ASP A 154 8.78 -18.05 18.41
CA ASP A 154 9.03 -17.12 17.30
C ASP A 154 7.80 -16.89 16.40
N ALA A 155 6.59 -17.23 16.86
CA ALA A 155 5.37 -17.05 16.06
C ALA A 155 5.01 -15.57 15.84
N LEU A 156 5.36 -14.70 16.79
CA LEU A 156 5.11 -13.26 16.76
C LEU A 156 6.39 -12.51 17.07
N SER A 157 6.77 -11.58 16.18
CA SER A 157 7.80 -10.60 16.50
C SER A 157 7.19 -9.52 17.38
N PHE A 158 7.72 -9.37 18.59
CA PHE A 158 7.35 -8.27 19.49
C PHE A 158 8.26 -7.04 19.31
N SER A 159 9.33 -7.14 18.52
CA SER A 159 10.12 -5.97 18.16
C SER A 159 9.38 -5.18 17.08
N VAL A 160 9.16 -3.89 17.35
CA VAL A 160 8.54 -2.96 16.38
C VAL A 160 9.40 -2.83 15.11
N TYR A 161 10.72 -2.96 15.28
CA TYR A 161 11.69 -2.92 14.19
C TYR A 161 12.51 -4.20 14.16
N SER A 162 12.81 -4.69 12.96
CA SER A 162 13.71 -5.83 12.76
C SER A 162 15.19 -5.46 12.92
N LEU A 163 15.51 -4.17 12.85
CA LEU A 163 16.87 -3.61 12.91
C LEU A 163 16.95 -2.44 13.90
N PRO A 164 18.14 -2.15 14.46
CA PRO A 164 18.32 -1.00 15.35
C PRO A 164 18.15 0.33 14.61
N ASN A 165 17.71 1.37 15.33
CA ASN A 165 17.43 2.70 14.78
C ASN A 165 18.62 3.32 14.02
N ARG A 166 19.86 3.00 14.42
CA ARG A 166 21.06 3.50 13.72
C ARG A 166 21.20 2.92 12.31
N GLU A 167 20.97 1.62 12.16
CA GLU A 167 21.03 0.97 10.85
C GLU A 167 19.88 1.43 9.96
N LEU A 168 18.68 1.59 10.52
CA LEU A 168 17.55 2.19 9.80
C LEU A 168 17.88 3.61 9.33
N PHE A 169 18.50 4.43 10.19
CA PHE A 169 18.91 5.79 9.84
C PHE A 169 19.97 5.82 8.72
N ILE A 170 21.00 4.99 8.83
CA ILE A 170 22.04 4.86 7.80
C ILE A 170 21.40 4.39 6.48
N ALA A 171 20.52 3.39 6.51
CA ALA A 171 19.82 2.90 5.33
C ALA A 171 18.96 4.00 4.66
N CYS A 172 18.26 4.83 5.46
CA CYS A 172 17.50 5.97 4.95
C CYS A 172 18.41 7.01 4.29
N ILE A 173 19.56 7.36 4.88
CA ILE A 173 20.53 8.27 4.29
C ILE A 173 21.10 7.69 2.99
N SER A 174 21.50 6.42 2.98
CA SER A 174 22.04 5.77 1.79
C SER A 174 21.03 5.76 0.65
N ARG A 175 19.75 5.50 0.94
CA ARG A 175 18.65 5.59 -0.03
C ARG A 175 18.51 7.01 -0.58
N GLU A 176 18.51 8.01 0.29
CA GLU A 176 18.36 9.42 -0.12
C GLU A 176 19.54 9.89 -0.97
N TYR A 177 20.77 9.58 -0.55
CA TYR A 177 21.97 9.87 -1.33
C TYR A 177 21.94 9.21 -2.71
N LEU A 178 21.46 7.96 -2.81
CA LEU A 178 21.31 7.26 -4.09
C LEU A 178 20.25 7.94 -4.98
N LEU A 179 19.12 8.35 -4.41
CA LEU A 179 18.08 9.10 -5.13
C LEU A 179 18.58 10.47 -5.59
N MET A 180 19.37 11.16 -4.76
CA MET A 180 20.02 12.42 -5.10
C MET A 180 21.03 12.25 -6.24
N LYS A 181 21.88 11.22 -6.18
CA LYS A 181 22.85 10.91 -7.24
C LYS A 181 22.18 10.58 -8.57
N ARG A 182 21.08 9.82 -8.56
CA ARG A 182 20.35 9.47 -9.79
C ARG A 182 19.67 10.69 -10.43
N ASN A 183 19.21 11.64 -9.61
CA ASN A 183 18.56 12.87 -10.05
C ASN A 183 19.44 14.11 -9.85
N TYR A 184 20.76 13.97 -9.93
CA TYR A 184 21.71 15.03 -9.54
C TYR A 184 21.50 16.34 -10.31
N PHE A 185 21.04 16.24 -11.57
CA PHE A 185 20.67 17.38 -12.40
C PHE A 185 19.66 18.33 -11.74
N ILE A 186 18.61 17.77 -11.11
CA ILE A 186 17.57 18.57 -10.41
C ILE A 186 18.20 19.33 -9.24
N TYR A 187 19.12 18.69 -8.51
CA TYR A 187 19.78 19.29 -7.36
C TYR A 187 20.77 20.37 -7.77
N ILE A 188 21.55 20.16 -8.83
CA ILE A 188 22.42 21.18 -9.42
C ILE A 188 21.59 22.39 -9.83
N PHE A 189 20.52 22.18 -10.60
CA PHE A 189 19.64 23.26 -11.06
C PHE A 189 19.03 24.04 -9.89
N LYS A 190 18.47 23.35 -8.88
CA LYS A 190 17.93 23.99 -7.67
C LYS A 190 18.99 24.78 -6.90
N THR A 191 20.22 24.27 -6.83
CA THR A 191 21.32 24.96 -6.14
C THR A 191 21.69 26.25 -6.87
N PHE A 192 21.77 26.21 -8.21
CA PHE A 192 21.96 27.41 -9.02
C PHE A 192 20.81 28.40 -8.87
N GLN A 193 19.56 27.92 -8.88
CA GLN A 193 18.38 28.77 -8.68
C GLN A 193 18.41 29.50 -7.33
N VAL A 194 18.63 28.78 -6.22
CA VAL A 194 18.69 29.37 -4.88
C VAL A 194 19.87 30.35 -4.76
N THR A 195 21.03 29.99 -5.32
CA THR A 195 22.20 30.88 -5.31
C THR A 195 21.92 32.17 -6.07
N TYR A 196 21.24 32.09 -7.21
CA TYR A 196 20.81 33.24 -7.99
C TYR A 196 19.83 34.11 -7.20
N GLU A 197 18.79 33.52 -6.60
CA GLU A 197 17.79 34.23 -5.79
C GLU A 197 18.39 34.92 -4.56
N VAL A 198 19.43 34.36 -3.92
CA VAL A 198 20.10 34.98 -2.76
C VAL A 198 21.11 36.06 -3.19
N SER A 199 21.78 35.88 -4.34
CA SER A 199 22.84 36.79 -4.78
C SER A 199 22.30 38.14 -5.24
N ILE A 200 21.15 38.18 -5.94
CA ILE A 200 20.59 39.42 -6.50
C ILE A 200 20.22 40.45 -5.40
N PRO A 201 19.49 40.09 -4.33
CA PRO A 201 19.18 41.04 -3.25
C PRO A 201 20.42 41.50 -2.48
N GLN A 202 21.39 40.60 -2.25
CA GLN A 202 22.62 40.93 -1.53
C GLN A 202 23.46 41.97 -2.28
N ILE A 203 23.58 41.81 -3.60
CA ILE A 203 24.28 42.78 -4.46
C ILE A 203 23.53 44.10 -4.51
N SER A 204 22.19 44.07 -4.62
CA SER A 204 21.37 45.29 -4.62
C SER A 204 21.48 46.08 -3.31
N LEU A 205 21.49 45.39 -2.17
CA LEU A 205 21.66 46.02 -0.85
C LEU A 205 23.05 46.68 -0.73
N LEU A 206 24.10 45.96 -1.14
CA LEU A 206 25.47 46.48 -1.17
C LEU A 206 25.55 47.75 -2.02
N LEU A 207 25.04 47.71 -3.26
CA LEU A 207 25.04 48.88 -4.15
C LEU A 207 24.25 50.07 -3.58
N SER A 208 23.15 49.83 -2.85
CA SER A 208 22.39 50.91 -2.20
C SER A 208 23.09 51.53 -0.98
N SER A 209 24.04 50.80 -0.37
CA SER A 209 24.80 51.28 0.79
C SER A 209 26.07 52.07 0.42
N PHE A 210 26.51 52.02 -0.84
CA PHE A 210 27.65 52.78 -1.33
C PHE A 210 27.22 54.18 -1.77
N ASP A 211 27.76 55.19 -1.09
CA ASP A 211 27.60 56.59 -1.47
C ASP A 211 28.40 56.89 -2.77
N VAL A 212 27.84 57.70 -3.67
CA VAL A 212 28.24 57.84 -5.09
C VAL A 212 29.66 58.41 -5.29
N ASN A 213 30.37 58.77 -4.22
CA ASN A 213 31.66 59.45 -4.27
C ASN A 213 32.89 58.59 -3.94
N SER A 214 32.74 57.28 -3.68
CA SER A 214 33.87 56.39 -3.27
C SER A 214 34.20 55.29 -4.31
N ILE A 215 34.39 55.68 -5.57
CA ILE A 215 34.63 54.76 -6.71
C ILE A 215 35.93 53.91 -6.60
N PRO A 216 37.06 54.38 -6.02
CA PRO A 216 38.28 53.56 -5.93
C PRO A 216 38.15 52.34 -4.99
N GLU A 217 37.36 52.44 -3.92
CA GLU A 217 37.20 51.39 -2.90
C GLU A 217 36.36 50.20 -3.40
N LEU A 218 35.45 50.46 -4.34
CA LEU A 218 34.56 49.44 -4.92
C LEU A 218 35.34 48.40 -5.73
N SER A 219 36.38 48.82 -6.47
CA SER A 219 37.21 47.92 -7.28
C SER A 219 38.02 46.96 -6.42
N THR A 220 38.54 47.44 -5.28
CA THR A 220 39.37 46.67 -4.36
C THR A 220 38.52 45.67 -3.56
N PHE A 221 37.30 46.07 -3.18
CA PHE A 221 36.38 45.21 -2.43
C PHE A 221 35.74 44.09 -3.27
N MET A 222 35.40 44.39 -4.53
CA MET A 222 34.92 43.35 -5.47
C MET A 222 36.02 42.31 -5.76
N TYR A 223 37.28 42.74 -5.83
CA TYR A 223 38.42 41.85 -6.04
C TYR A 223 38.65 40.91 -4.84
N THR A 224 38.56 41.41 -3.61
CA THR A 224 38.73 40.60 -2.39
C THR A 224 37.56 39.65 -2.13
N ALA A 225 36.33 40.06 -2.43
CA ALA A 225 35.16 39.19 -2.32
C ALA A 225 35.17 38.02 -3.34
N PHE A 226 35.68 38.24 -4.55
CA PHE A 226 35.84 37.19 -5.56
C PHE A 226 36.97 36.22 -5.20
N HIS A 227 38.13 36.73 -4.74
CA HIS A 227 39.29 35.89 -4.40
C HIS A 227 39.10 35.09 -3.09
N GLY A 228 38.37 35.64 -2.12
CA GLY A 228 38.07 34.94 -0.86
C GLY A 228 37.19 33.70 -1.04
N ARG A 229 36.36 33.66 -2.10
CA ARG A 229 35.51 32.50 -2.42
C ARG A 229 36.25 31.38 -3.16
N ILE A 230 37.32 31.68 -3.90
CA ILE A 230 38.11 30.69 -4.63
C ILE A 230 39.01 29.89 -3.67
N HIS A 231 39.62 30.53 -2.67
CA HIS A 231 40.45 29.84 -1.68
C HIS A 231 39.68 28.86 -0.77
N HIS A 232 38.37 29.04 -0.60
CA HIS A 232 37.57 28.12 0.20
C HIS A 232 37.24 26.80 -0.54
N TYR A 233 37.35 26.77 -1.87
CA TYR A 233 37.18 25.57 -2.70
C TYR A 233 38.43 24.68 -2.71
N ASP A 234 39.63 25.25 -2.64
CA ASP A 234 40.90 24.49 -2.68
C ASP A 234 41.25 23.79 -1.35
N CYS A 235 40.62 24.15 -0.24
CA CYS A 235 40.84 23.48 1.05
C CYS A 235 40.05 22.16 1.24
N VAL A 236 39.16 21.79 0.32
CA VAL A 236 38.32 20.56 0.43
C VAL A 236 38.86 19.38 -0.40
N HIS A 237 39.86 19.60 -1.26
CA HIS A 237 40.55 18.53 -1.99
C HIS A 237 42.08 18.70 -1.95
N PRO A 238 42.78 18.16 -0.93
CA PRO A 238 44.21 17.98 -1.05
C PRO A 238 44.48 16.87 -2.08
N ASN A 239 45.09 17.26 -3.20
CA ASN A 239 45.69 16.35 -4.19
C ASN A 239 46.62 15.37 -3.46
N THR A 240 46.25 14.08 -3.44
CA THR A 240 47.18 12.98 -3.20
C THR A 240 47.74 12.54 -4.55
N ASP A 241 48.89 13.11 -4.93
CA ASP A 241 49.77 12.57 -5.96
C ASP A 241 51.23 12.76 -5.50
N GLY A 242 51.97 11.66 -5.37
CA GLY A 242 53.43 11.68 -5.40
C GLY A 242 54.16 10.83 -4.35
N TYR A 243 54.68 9.68 -4.84
CA TYR A 243 55.67 8.73 -4.29
C TYR A 243 55.18 7.54 -3.46
#